data_AF-A0A7C6C9W2-F1
#
_entry.id   AF-A0A7C6C9W2-F1
#
_cell.length_a   1.000
_cell.length_b   1.000
_cell.length_c   1.000
_cell.angle_alpha   90.00
_cell.angle_beta   90.00
_cell.angle_gamma   90.00
#
_symmetry.space_group_name_H-M   'P 1'
#
loop_
_entity.id
_entity.type
_entity.pdbx_description
1 polymer ?
#
loop_
_entity_poly.entity_id
_entity_poly.type
_entity_poly.pdbx_seq_one_letter_code
_entity_poly.pdbx_strand_id
1 'polypeptide(L)'
;MDFETIFNNLDNIDKKSINAYRSARQFKNIATYPLVSIGDKVAPVLVACIVNKLLSCELFLKSLIIMNTKEIPEGHHLIKLLEESNISSIVINRMPDFEFEKELEKINNAFVNWRYIYESDESTIYNGFVNTLCEVLEEITREKILEIYKLNMLQSFI
;
A
#
# COMPACT_ATOMS: atom_id res chain seq x y z
N MET A 1 -3.29 -13.64 24.97
CA MET A 1 -3.09 -12.18 25.09
C MET A 1 -3.70 -11.59 23.83
N ASP A 2 -4.66 -10.67 23.97
CA ASP A 2 -5.32 -10.06 22.81
C ASP A 2 -4.39 -9.08 22.08
N PHE A 3 -4.79 -8.72 20.85
CA PHE A 3 -4.02 -7.84 19.96
C PHE A 3 -3.65 -6.53 20.65
N GLU A 4 -4.62 -5.85 21.27
CA GLU A 4 -4.44 -4.52 21.83
C GLU A 4 -3.49 -4.55 23.02
N THR A 5 -3.49 -5.62 23.82
CA THR A 5 -2.50 -5.79 24.89
C THR A 5 -1.08 -5.86 24.35
N ILE A 6 -0.85 -6.65 23.29
CA ILE A 6 0.50 -6.77 22.68
C ILE A 6 0.89 -5.43 22.04
N PHE A 7 0.00 -4.82 21.26
CA PHE A 7 0.23 -3.55 20.59
C PHE A 7 0.57 -2.43 21.57
N ASN A 8 -0.15 -2.32 22.70
CA ASN A 8 0.10 -1.30 23.70
C ASN A 8 1.47 -1.44 24.39
N ASN A 9 2.02 -2.66 24.42
CA ASN A 9 3.35 -2.94 24.96
C ASN A 9 4.49 -2.73 23.96
N LEU A 10 4.20 -2.51 22.68
CA LEU A 10 5.23 -2.17 21.68
C LEU A 10 5.83 -0.80 21.97
N ASP A 11 7.09 -0.62 21.56
CA ASP A 11 7.72 0.68 21.57
C ASP A 11 7.03 1.65 20.58
N ASN A 12 7.38 2.93 20.65
CA ASN A 12 6.73 3.95 19.84
C ASN A 12 7.01 3.80 18.33
N ILE A 13 8.16 3.25 17.93
CA ILE A 13 8.52 3.13 16.53
C ILE A 13 7.80 1.93 15.89
N ASP A 14 7.64 0.84 16.65
CA ASP A 14 6.86 -0.33 16.27
C ASP A 14 5.36 -0.02 16.19
N LYS A 15 4.84 0.80 17.09
CA LYS A 15 3.46 1.31 16.95
C LYS A 15 3.27 2.08 15.65
N LYS A 16 4.27 2.87 15.22
CA LYS A 16 4.21 3.62 13.96
C LYS A 16 4.19 2.71 12.74
N SER A 17 4.98 1.62 12.71
CA SER A 17 4.92 0.66 11.60
C SER A 17 3.52 0.02 11.49
N ILE A 18 2.98 -0.47 12.60
CA ILE A 18 1.64 -1.08 12.64
C ILE A 18 0.55 -0.07 12.23
N ASN A 19 0.66 1.18 12.67
CA ASN A 19 -0.28 2.23 12.28
C ASN A 19 -0.18 2.57 10.79
N ALA A 20 1.02 2.60 10.21
CA ALA A 20 1.19 2.76 8.76
C ALA A 20 0.50 1.63 7.98
N TYR A 21 0.68 0.38 8.41
CA TYR A 21 -0.05 -0.77 7.84
C TYR A 21 -1.58 -0.65 8.00
N ARG A 22 -2.07 -0.24 9.18
CA ARG A 22 -3.52 -0.03 9.42
C ARG A 22 -4.08 1.04 8.47
N SER A 23 -3.40 2.16 8.32
CA SER A 23 -3.78 3.23 7.38
C SER A 23 -3.75 2.75 5.93
N ALA A 24 -2.71 2.01 5.52
CA ALA A 24 -2.61 1.42 4.19
C ALA A 24 -3.87 0.59 3.86
N ARG A 25 -4.25 -0.32 4.76
CA ARG A 25 -5.45 -1.15 4.59
C ARG A 25 -6.74 -0.33 4.48
N GLN A 26 -6.88 0.74 5.25
CA GLN A 26 -8.04 1.63 5.13
C GLN A 26 -8.14 2.24 3.72
N PHE A 27 -7.03 2.76 3.18
CA PHE A 27 -7.00 3.29 1.81
C PHE A 27 -7.27 2.21 0.76
N LYS A 28 -6.66 1.03 0.89
CA LYS A 28 -6.95 -0.12 0.02
C LYS A 28 -8.43 -0.49 0.03
N ASN A 29 -9.04 -0.58 1.21
CA ASN A 29 -10.44 -0.94 1.38
C ASN A 29 -11.38 0.11 0.77
N ILE A 30 -11.08 1.40 0.90
CA ILE A 30 -11.85 2.45 0.22
C ILE A 30 -11.71 2.30 -1.30
N ALA A 31 -10.53 1.93 -1.78
CA ALA A 31 -10.24 1.79 -3.20
C ALA A 31 -10.86 0.56 -3.88
N THR A 32 -11.46 -0.37 -3.14
CA THR A 32 -12.13 -1.56 -3.73
C THR A 32 -13.51 -1.25 -4.29
N TYR A 33 -14.06 -0.07 -4.01
CA TYR A 33 -15.38 0.37 -4.48
C TYR A 33 -15.22 1.35 -5.64
N PRO A 34 -15.17 0.88 -6.92
CA PRO A 34 -14.99 1.75 -8.07
C PRO A 34 -16.21 2.61 -8.41
N LEU A 35 -17.32 2.43 -7.71
CA LEU A 35 -18.59 3.08 -7.92
C LEU A 35 -19.10 3.68 -6.61
N VAL A 36 -19.59 4.92 -6.65
CA VAL A 36 -20.22 5.59 -5.51
C VAL A 36 -21.63 6.04 -5.86
N SER A 37 -22.53 6.03 -4.88
CA SER A 37 -23.89 6.55 -5.03
C SER A 37 -23.93 8.04 -4.70
N ILE A 38 -24.47 8.84 -5.60
CA ILE A 38 -24.68 10.28 -5.44
C ILE A 38 -26.17 10.55 -5.69
N GLY A 39 -26.95 10.60 -4.62
CA GLY A 39 -28.42 10.53 -4.71
C GLY A 39 -28.83 9.22 -5.39
N ASP A 40 -29.63 9.33 -6.45
CA ASP A 40 -30.12 8.19 -7.24
C ASP A 40 -29.16 7.77 -8.37
N LYS A 41 -27.97 8.38 -8.48
CA LYS A 41 -27.00 8.10 -9.55
C LYS A 41 -25.81 7.31 -9.02
N VAL A 42 -25.28 6.43 -9.87
CA VAL A 42 -24.00 5.74 -9.63
C VAL A 42 -22.93 6.39 -10.50
N ALA A 43 -21.82 6.80 -9.89
CA ALA A 43 -20.70 7.44 -10.57
C ALA A 43 -19.40 6.65 -10.39
N PRO A 44 -18.58 6.50 -11.45
CA PRO A 44 -17.26 5.89 -11.32
C PRO A 44 -16.26 6.81 -10.61
N VAL A 45 -15.44 6.25 -9.73
CA VAL A 45 -14.40 6.97 -8.97
C VAL A 45 -13.01 6.35 -9.19
N LEU A 46 -12.74 5.91 -10.43
CA LEU A 46 -11.53 5.16 -10.79
C LEU A 46 -10.23 5.88 -10.40
N VAL A 47 -10.16 7.19 -10.60
CA VAL A 47 -8.99 8.00 -10.23
C VAL A 47 -8.74 7.91 -8.73
N ALA A 48 -9.79 8.10 -7.92
CA ALA A 48 -9.69 8.00 -6.46
C ALA A 48 -9.27 6.59 -6.02
N CYS A 49 -9.79 5.54 -6.69
CA CYS A 49 -9.36 4.17 -6.42
C CYS A 49 -7.87 3.96 -6.70
N ILE A 50 -7.36 4.41 -7.85
CA ILE A 50 -5.94 4.26 -8.21
C ILE A 50 -5.06 5.03 -7.22
N VAL A 51 -5.39 6.29 -6.92
CA VAL A 51 -4.64 7.12 -5.97
C VAL A 51 -4.60 6.47 -4.59
N ASN A 52 -5.73 5.97 -4.09
CA ASN A 52 -5.80 5.29 -2.80
C ASN A 52 -5.00 3.97 -2.77
N LYS A 53 -4.97 3.21 -3.88
CA LYS A 53 -4.12 2.00 -3.97
C LYS A 53 -2.64 2.34 -3.98
N LEU A 54 -2.22 3.35 -4.74
CA LEU A 54 -0.83 3.81 -4.75
C LEU A 54 -0.40 4.32 -3.36
N LEU A 55 -1.26 5.07 -2.67
CA LEU A 55 -1.03 5.49 -1.29
C LEU A 55 -0.94 4.28 -0.34
N SER A 56 -1.77 3.27 -0.54
CA SER A 56 -1.68 2.03 0.22
C SER A 56 -0.34 1.32 -0.02
N CYS A 57 0.13 1.21 -1.26
CA CYS A 57 1.45 0.66 -1.58
C CYS A 57 2.56 1.43 -0.87
N GLU A 58 2.52 2.76 -0.92
CA GLU A 58 3.48 3.63 -0.22
C GLU A 58 3.52 3.29 1.28
N LEU A 59 2.36 3.25 1.94
CA LEU A 59 2.27 3.01 3.38
C LEU A 59 2.67 1.58 3.79
N PHE A 60 2.42 0.57 2.95
CA PHE A 60 2.93 -0.78 3.17
C PHE A 60 4.45 -0.82 3.13
N LEU A 61 5.07 -0.22 2.10
CA LEU A 61 6.53 -0.12 1.99
C LEU A 61 7.12 0.63 3.19
N LYS A 62 6.52 1.75 3.59
CA LYS A 62 6.96 2.49 4.78
C LYS A 62 6.85 1.67 6.06
N SER A 63 5.77 0.90 6.22
CA SER A 63 5.63 -0.03 7.35
C SER A 63 6.79 -1.04 7.38
N LEU A 64 7.14 -1.63 6.23
CA LEU A 64 8.24 -2.57 6.11
C LEU A 64 9.60 -1.93 6.45
N ILE A 65 9.87 -0.73 5.93
CA ILE A 65 11.10 0.01 6.23
C ILE A 65 11.21 0.30 7.73
N ILE A 66 10.14 0.81 8.37
CA ILE A 66 10.14 1.09 9.81
C ILE A 66 10.41 -0.19 10.62
N MET A 67 9.78 -1.31 10.26
CA MET A 67 10.02 -2.60 10.94
C MET A 67 11.48 -3.05 10.84
N ASN A 68 12.10 -2.88 9.68
CA ASN A 68 13.45 -3.37 9.41
C ASN A 68 14.56 -2.44 9.96
N THR A 69 14.35 -1.13 9.88
CA THR A 69 15.39 -0.11 10.13
C THR A 69 15.18 0.66 11.43
N LYS A 70 13.94 0.65 11.96
CA LYS A 70 13.51 1.53 13.05
C LYS A 70 13.61 3.03 12.72
N GLU A 71 13.64 3.38 11.43
CA GLU A 71 13.63 4.76 10.93
C GLU A 71 12.33 5.07 10.19
N ILE A 72 11.92 6.35 10.18
CA ILE A 72 10.74 6.80 9.45
C ILE A 72 11.19 7.25 8.07
N PRO A 73 10.85 6.51 6.99
CA PRO A 73 11.24 6.90 5.64
C PRO A 73 10.51 8.17 5.19
N GLU A 74 11.24 9.03 4.49
CA GLU A 74 10.73 10.25 3.87
C GLU A 74 10.36 10.04 2.39
N GLY A 75 9.53 10.92 1.84
CA GLY A 75 9.17 10.90 0.42
C GLY A 75 8.09 9.87 0.05
N HIS A 76 7.80 9.78 -1.25
CA HIS A 76 6.62 9.08 -1.80
C HIS A 76 6.93 8.23 -3.03
N HIS A 77 8.20 8.18 -3.46
CA HIS A 77 8.60 7.47 -4.68
C HIS A 77 8.61 5.96 -4.44
N LEU A 78 7.69 5.24 -5.08
CA LEU A 78 7.53 3.79 -4.87
C LEU A 78 8.79 3.00 -5.19
N ILE A 79 9.55 3.39 -6.23
CA ILE A 79 10.82 2.73 -6.58
C ILE A 79 11.81 2.82 -5.42
N LYS A 80 12.03 4.03 -4.88
CA LYS A 80 12.97 4.26 -3.77
C LYS A 80 12.54 3.51 -2.52
N LEU A 81 11.25 3.59 -2.18
CA LEU A 81 10.70 2.89 -1.02
C LEU A 81 10.81 1.36 -1.18
N LEU A 82 10.67 0.83 -2.39
CA LEU A 82 10.85 -0.60 -2.66
C LEU A 82 12.30 -1.02 -2.46
N GLU A 83 13.26 -0.23 -2.96
CA GLU A 83 14.69 -0.45 -2.73
C GLU A 83 15.05 -0.40 -1.23
N GLU A 84 14.61 0.64 -0.52
CA GLU A 84 14.85 0.83 0.92
C GLU A 84 14.22 -0.27 1.78
N SER A 85 13.07 -0.82 1.35
CA SER A 85 12.40 -1.90 2.06
C SER A 85 13.13 -3.25 1.96
N ASN A 86 14.06 -3.38 1.01
CA ASN A 86 14.83 -4.60 0.74
C ASN A 86 13.95 -5.84 0.48
N ILE A 87 12.80 -5.67 -0.18
CA ILE A 87 11.89 -6.76 -0.56
C ILE A 87 11.67 -6.89 -2.08
N SER A 88 12.38 -6.13 -2.91
CA SER A 88 12.16 -6.09 -4.37
C SER A 88 12.12 -7.48 -5.01
N SER A 89 13.08 -8.34 -4.66
CA SER A 89 13.16 -9.71 -5.19
C SER A 89 11.94 -10.56 -4.79
N ILE A 90 11.43 -10.40 -3.57
CA ILE A 90 10.24 -11.10 -3.08
C ILE A 90 9.01 -10.64 -3.87
N VAL A 91 8.86 -9.33 -4.08
CA VAL A 91 7.74 -8.76 -4.84
C VAL A 91 7.76 -9.24 -6.28
N ILE A 92 8.90 -9.12 -6.97
CA ILE A 92 9.07 -9.55 -8.37
C ILE A 92 8.72 -11.03 -8.51
N ASN A 93 9.21 -11.88 -7.61
CA ASN A 93 8.91 -13.32 -7.64
C ASN A 93 7.43 -13.64 -7.40
N ARG A 94 6.70 -12.80 -6.66
CA ARG A 94 5.24 -12.95 -6.46
C ARG A 94 4.41 -12.33 -7.60
N MET A 95 5.03 -11.64 -8.55
CA MET A 95 4.38 -10.96 -9.66
C MET A 95 5.00 -11.33 -11.04
N PRO A 96 5.14 -12.63 -11.38
CA PRO A 96 5.88 -13.06 -12.57
C PRO A 96 5.21 -12.68 -13.90
N ASP A 97 3.92 -12.38 -13.89
CA ASP A 97 3.13 -12.08 -15.09
C ASP A 97 3.27 -10.63 -15.59
N PHE A 98 4.14 -9.83 -14.95
CA PHE A 98 4.34 -8.41 -15.29
C PHE A 98 5.79 -8.13 -15.68
N GLU A 99 5.99 -7.23 -16.65
CA GLU A 99 7.28 -6.57 -16.87
C GLU A 99 7.52 -5.57 -15.73
N PHE A 100 7.89 -6.08 -14.55
CA PHE A 100 7.79 -5.38 -13.27
C PHE A 100 8.47 -4.01 -13.28
N GLU A 101 9.70 -3.92 -13.77
CA GLU A 101 10.46 -2.66 -13.81
C GLU A 101 9.75 -1.61 -14.67
N LYS A 102 9.27 -2.00 -15.85
CA LYS A 102 8.57 -1.11 -16.78
C LYS A 102 7.22 -0.66 -16.24
N GLU A 103 6.47 -1.58 -15.61
CA GLU A 103 5.19 -1.24 -14.96
C GLU A 103 5.39 -0.35 -13.74
N LEU A 104 6.43 -0.59 -12.95
CA LEU A 104 6.78 0.24 -11.79
C LEU A 104 7.19 1.65 -12.22
N GLU A 105 7.99 1.80 -13.28
CA GLU A 105 8.36 3.11 -13.84
C GLU A 105 7.13 3.94 -14.24
N LYS A 106 6.15 3.32 -14.90
CA LYS A 106 4.89 3.97 -15.30
C LYS A 106 4.11 4.50 -14.10
N ILE A 107 4.12 3.77 -12.98
CA ILE A 107 3.36 4.17 -11.78
C ILE A 107 4.17 5.04 -10.80
N ASN A 108 5.48 5.15 -10.97
CA ASN A 108 6.35 5.87 -10.02
C ASN A 108 6.00 7.36 -9.91
N ASN A 109 5.57 7.98 -11.01
CA ASN A 109 5.02 9.35 -11.03
C ASN A 109 3.48 9.38 -11.06
N ALA A 110 2.82 8.22 -11.17
CA ALA A 110 1.38 8.14 -11.28
C ALA A 110 0.67 8.71 -10.06
N PHE A 111 1.22 8.57 -8.85
CA PHE A 111 0.59 9.17 -7.66
C PHE A 111 0.42 10.69 -7.78
N VAL A 112 1.38 11.38 -8.42
CA VAL A 112 1.29 12.81 -8.68
C VAL A 112 0.39 13.07 -9.89
N ASN A 113 0.65 12.39 -11.01
CA ASN A 113 0.00 12.67 -12.29
C ASN A 113 -1.51 12.37 -12.25
N TRP A 114 -1.93 11.31 -11.57
CA TRP A 114 -3.34 10.92 -11.52
C TRP A 114 -4.22 11.91 -10.75
N ARG A 115 -3.65 12.68 -9.80
CA ARG A 115 -4.39 13.75 -9.12
C ARG A 115 -4.76 14.90 -10.08
N TYR A 116 -3.98 15.04 -11.15
CA TYR A 116 -4.13 16.07 -12.17
C TYR A 116 -4.50 15.47 -13.53
N ILE A 117 -5.11 14.28 -13.55
CA ILE A 117 -5.48 13.59 -14.80
C ILE A 117 -6.41 14.43 -15.68
N TYR A 118 -7.18 15.35 -15.10
CA TYR A 118 -8.03 16.29 -15.84
C TYR A 118 -7.22 17.31 -16.67
N GLU A 119 -5.91 17.40 -16.45
CA GLU A 119 -4.95 18.23 -17.19
C GLU A 119 -4.26 17.45 -18.33
N SER A 120 -4.52 16.13 -18.46
CA SER A 120 -3.87 15.27 -19.44
C SER A 120 -4.80 14.94 -20.62
N ASP A 121 -4.25 14.99 -21.84
CA ASP A 121 -4.94 14.58 -23.07
C ASP A 121 -4.97 13.04 -23.27
N GLU A 122 -4.13 12.32 -22.52
CA GLU A 122 -4.03 10.85 -22.56
C GLU A 122 -4.01 10.27 -21.15
N SER A 123 -4.74 9.18 -20.92
CA SER A 123 -4.66 8.45 -19.66
C SER A 123 -4.77 6.95 -19.86
N THR A 124 -3.67 6.24 -19.57
CA THR A 124 -3.63 4.77 -19.57
C THR A 124 -3.89 4.26 -18.16
N ILE A 125 -4.99 3.53 -17.97
CA ILE A 125 -5.38 2.94 -16.68
C ILE A 125 -4.54 1.67 -16.42
N TYR A 126 -3.57 1.75 -15.50
CA TYR A 126 -2.74 0.61 -15.07
C TYR A 126 -3.34 -0.18 -13.89
N ASN A 127 -4.63 -0.53 -13.98
CA ASN A 127 -5.37 -1.08 -12.83
C ASN A 127 -4.88 -2.49 -12.43
N GLY A 128 -4.53 -3.35 -13.39
CA GLY A 128 -4.10 -4.73 -13.09
C GLY A 128 -2.82 -4.76 -12.24
N PHE A 129 -1.75 -4.11 -12.70
CA PHE A 129 -0.48 -4.07 -11.99
C PHE A 129 -0.59 -3.43 -10.60
N VAL A 130 -1.24 -2.26 -10.48
CA VAL A 130 -1.39 -1.56 -9.19
C VAL A 130 -2.17 -2.41 -8.19
N ASN A 131 -3.20 -3.14 -8.64
CA ASN A 131 -3.97 -4.02 -7.77
C ASN A 131 -3.12 -5.16 -7.23
N THR A 132 -2.43 -5.88 -8.12
CA THR A 132 -1.58 -7.00 -7.73
C THR A 132 -0.43 -6.54 -6.83
N LEU A 133 0.21 -5.41 -7.15
CA LEU A 133 1.25 -4.82 -6.31
C LEU A 133 0.71 -4.52 -4.90
N CYS A 134 -0.46 -3.88 -4.80
CA CYS A 134 -1.07 -3.54 -3.53
C CYS A 134 -1.45 -4.78 -2.70
N GLU A 135 -1.89 -5.86 -3.34
CA GLU A 135 -2.18 -7.14 -2.69
C GLU A 135 -0.91 -7.83 -2.17
N VAL A 136 0.10 -7.97 -3.03
CA VAL A 136 1.38 -8.58 -2.69
C VAL A 136 2.07 -7.84 -1.54
N LEU A 137 2.06 -6.50 -1.56
CA LEU A 137 2.64 -5.70 -0.49
C LEU A 137 1.88 -5.85 0.84
N GLU A 138 0.54 -5.93 0.82
CA GLU A 138 -0.24 -6.20 2.03
C GLU A 138 0.13 -7.56 2.62
N GLU A 139 0.21 -8.59 1.79
CA GLU A 139 0.55 -9.94 2.23
C GLU A 139 1.93 -10.02 2.88
N ILE A 140 2.96 -9.49 2.20
CA ILE A 140 4.33 -9.45 2.72
C ILE A 140 4.38 -8.66 4.03
N THR A 141 3.73 -7.49 4.10
CA THR A 141 3.72 -6.67 5.31
C THR A 141 3.04 -7.38 6.46
N ARG A 142 1.91 -8.05 6.20
CA ARG A 142 1.17 -8.83 7.20
C ARG A 142 1.98 -10.01 7.72
N GLU A 143 2.64 -10.75 6.83
CA GLU A 143 3.54 -11.85 7.18
C GLU A 143 4.67 -11.35 8.10
N LYS A 144 5.27 -10.20 7.77
CA LYS A 144 6.34 -9.59 8.56
C LYS A 144 5.87 -9.13 9.95
N ILE A 145 4.67 -8.55 10.04
CA ILE A 145 4.07 -8.17 11.33
C ILE A 145 3.85 -9.41 12.22
N LEU A 146 3.35 -10.50 11.64
CA LEU A 146 3.15 -11.75 12.36
C LEU A 146 4.49 -12.35 12.82
N GLU A 147 5.52 -12.29 11.98
CA GLU A 147 6.87 -12.78 12.29
C GLU A 147 7.51 -11.98 13.45
N ILE A 148 7.54 -10.65 13.35
CA ILE A 148 8.27 -9.77 14.28
C ILE A 148 7.51 -9.63 15.61
N TYR A 149 6.21 -9.35 15.55
CA TYR A 149 5.43 -8.97 16.73
C TYR A 149 4.55 -10.10 17.27
N LYS A 150 4.46 -11.23 16.55
CA LYS A 150 3.54 -12.34 16.87
C LYS A 150 2.08 -11.87 16.94
N LEU A 151 1.75 -10.84 16.16
CA LEU A 151 0.44 -10.22 16.08
C LEU A 151 -0.38 -10.83 14.95
N ASN A 152 -1.50 -11.46 15.29
CA ASN A 152 -2.47 -11.87 14.29
C ASN A 152 -3.35 -10.68 13.89
N MET A 153 -3.02 -10.05 12.77
CA MET A 153 -3.75 -8.89 12.24
C MET A 153 -5.19 -9.19 11.80
N LEU A 154 -5.65 -10.44 11.76
CA LEU A 154 -7.08 -10.73 11.57
C LEU A 154 -7.92 -10.29 12.77
N GLN A 155 -7.31 -10.19 13.96
CA GLN A 155 -7.98 -9.81 15.20
C GLN A 155 -7.97 -8.30 15.47
N SER A 156 -7.16 -7.51 14.75
CA SER A 156 -6.97 -6.08 15.01
C SER A 156 -8.04 -5.17 14.38
N PHE A 157 -9.14 -5.74 13.89
CA PHE A 157 -10.20 -5.06 13.14
C PHE A 157 -11.60 -5.33 13.73
N ILE A 158 -11.66 -5.73 15.00
CA ILE A 158 -12.88 -5.66 15.83
C ILE A 158 -12.77 -4.41 16.70
#